data_AF-G9BS94-F1
#
_entry.id   AF-G9BS94-F1
#
_cell.length_a   1.000
_cell.length_b   1.000
_cell.length_c   1.000
_cell.angle_alpha   90.00
_cell.angle_beta   90.00
_cell.angle_gamma   90.00
#
_symmetry.space_group_name_H-M   'P 1'
#
loop_
_entity.id
_entity.type
_entity.pdbx_description
1 polymer ?
#
loop_
_entity_poly.entity_id
_entity_poly.type
_entity_poly.pdbx_seq_one_letter_code
_entity_poly.pdbx_strand_id
1 'polypeptide(L)'
;KNMISGAAQADVALLMVPADGNFTTAIQKGDHKAGDIQGQTRQHARLLNLLGVKQLVIGVNKMDSDTAGYKEDRYTEIRDEMQNMLIKVGWKKEFVEQSVPVLPISGWQGDNLLVKSAKMAWWKGMDVVNVNGDKIHIDTLLDALNDMVVLPTRNTEAAMR
;
A
#
# COMPACT_ATOMS: atom_id res chain seq x y z
N LYS A 1 -4.47 0.39 19.25
CA LYS A 1 -5.72 1.05 19.71
C LYS A 1 -6.05 2.28 18.86
N ASN A 2 -5.12 3.21 18.65
CA ASN A 2 -5.38 4.46 17.91
C ASN A 2 -5.53 4.30 16.39
N MET A 3 -4.94 3.25 15.79
CA MET A 3 -5.09 3.00 14.35
C MET A 3 -6.55 2.68 13.96
N ILE A 4 -7.26 1.89 14.79
CA ILE A 4 -8.62 1.41 14.46
C ILE A 4 -9.61 2.59 14.34
N SER A 5 -9.54 3.55 15.25
CA SER A 5 -10.41 4.74 15.20
C SER A 5 -10.13 5.62 13.98
N GLY A 6 -8.85 5.75 13.58
CA GLY A 6 -8.50 6.51 12.37
C GLY A 6 -8.91 5.79 11.08
N ALA A 7 -8.67 4.48 11.01
CA ALA A 7 -9.03 3.68 9.85
C ALA A 7 -10.55 3.55 9.65
N ALA A 8 -11.35 3.63 10.72
CA ALA A 8 -12.81 3.57 10.64
C ALA A 8 -13.45 4.75 9.88
N GLN A 9 -12.72 5.86 9.72
CA GLN A 9 -13.17 7.04 8.97
C GLN A 9 -12.32 7.30 7.72
N ALA A 10 -11.34 6.43 7.42
CA ALA A 10 -10.42 6.64 6.32
C ALA A 10 -11.07 6.27 4.99
N ASP A 11 -11.01 7.19 4.02
CA ASP A 11 -11.53 6.97 2.67
C ASP A 11 -10.46 6.33 1.74
N VAL A 12 -9.20 6.58 2.07
CA VAL A 12 -7.99 6.05 1.41
C VAL A 12 -6.98 5.61 2.47
N ALA A 13 -6.20 4.57 2.15
CA ALA A 13 -5.08 4.15 2.99
C ALA A 13 -3.78 4.02 2.18
N LEU A 14 -2.70 4.56 2.75
CA LEU A 14 -1.33 4.29 2.34
C LEU A 14 -0.72 3.25 3.30
N LEU A 15 -0.53 2.03 2.82
CA LEU A 15 0.07 0.94 3.57
C LEU A 15 1.58 0.90 3.30
N MET A 16 2.36 1.26 4.31
CA MET A 16 3.82 1.30 4.21
C MET A 16 4.43 -0.08 4.52
N VAL A 17 5.41 -0.47 3.72
CA VAL A 17 6.13 -1.74 3.81
C VAL A 17 7.63 -1.46 3.72
N PRO A 18 8.45 -1.92 4.66
CA PRO A 18 9.89 -1.70 4.58
C PRO A 18 10.53 -2.65 3.55
N ALA A 19 11.46 -2.13 2.75
CA ALA A 19 12.27 -2.91 1.83
C ALA A 19 13.55 -3.49 2.45
N ASP A 20 13.84 -3.09 3.69
CA ASP A 20 14.97 -3.57 4.49
C ASP A 20 14.74 -4.99 5.06
N GLY A 21 15.62 -5.43 5.96
CA GLY A 21 15.53 -6.73 6.62
C GLY A 21 14.28 -6.96 7.47
N ASN A 22 13.49 -5.92 7.76
CA ASN A 22 12.24 -6.04 8.55
C ASN A 22 11.02 -6.41 7.69
N PHE A 23 11.20 -6.61 6.38
CA PHE A 23 10.08 -6.97 5.50
C PHE A 23 9.34 -8.23 6.00
N THR A 24 10.08 -9.30 6.29
CA THR A 24 9.51 -10.60 6.67
C THR A 24 8.74 -10.53 8.00
N THR A 25 9.25 -9.78 8.97
CA THR A 25 8.59 -9.56 10.26
C THR A 25 7.34 -8.69 10.10
N ALA A 26 7.36 -7.71 9.20
CA ALA A 26 6.22 -6.84 8.93
C ALA A 26 5.00 -7.60 8.36
N ILE A 27 5.22 -8.63 7.54
CA ILE A 27 4.16 -9.40 6.88
C ILE A 27 3.89 -10.77 7.54
N GLN A 28 4.58 -11.09 8.63
CA GLN A 28 4.54 -12.40 9.29
C GLN A 28 3.11 -12.88 9.60
N LYS A 29 2.85 -14.17 9.34
CA LYS A 29 1.62 -14.84 9.79
C LYS A 29 1.72 -14.98 11.32
N GLY A 30 0.76 -14.45 12.07
CA GLY A 30 0.68 -14.73 13.50
C GLY A 30 0.16 -16.15 13.72
N ASP A 31 0.76 -16.86 14.65
CA ASP A 31 0.25 -18.13 15.18
C ASP A 31 0.20 -18.03 16.71
N HIS A 32 -1.03 -17.84 17.21
CA HIS A 32 -1.27 -17.70 18.64
C HIS A 32 -0.96 -18.97 19.43
N LYS A 33 -0.87 -20.13 18.76
CA LYS A 33 -0.50 -21.40 19.40
C LYS A 33 1.01 -21.59 19.48
N ALA A 34 1.76 -21.04 18.51
CA ALA A 34 3.21 -21.06 18.50
C ALA A 34 3.85 -19.86 19.25
N GLY A 35 3.04 -18.89 19.67
CA GLY A 35 3.52 -17.64 20.28
C GLY A 35 4.00 -16.59 19.27
N ASP A 36 3.77 -16.83 17.97
CA ASP A 36 4.20 -15.94 16.90
C ASP A 36 3.29 -14.71 16.80
N ILE A 37 3.90 -13.54 16.97
CA ILE A 37 3.21 -12.25 16.86
C ILE A 37 2.94 -11.95 15.39
N GLN A 38 1.70 -11.60 15.08
CA GLN A 38 1.32 -11.19 13.72
C GLN A 38 2.03 -9.89 13.33
N GLY A 39 2.60 -9.86 12.12
CA GLY A 39 3.21 -8.66 11.55
C GLY A 39 2.22 -7.51 11.42
N GLN A 40 2.66 -6.30 11.76
CA GLN A 40 1.79 -5.11 11.80
C GLN A 40 1.22 -4.75 10.43
N THR A 41 2.01 -4.80 9.36
CA THR A 41 1.54 -4.53 7.98
C THR A 41 0.42 -5.49 7.61
N ARG A 42 0.55 -6.76 7.96
CA ARG A 42 -0.50 -7.76 7.72
C ARG A 42 -1.75 -7.50 8.54
N GLN A 43 -1.60 -7.16 9.82
CA GLN A 43 -2.73 -6.85 10.69
C GLN A 43 -3.49 -5.62 10.16
N HIS A 44 -2.75 -4.57 9.77
CA HIS A 44 -3.31 -3.34 9.22
C HIS A 44 -4.02 -3.60 7.89
N ALA A 45 -3.42 -4.35 6.97
CA ALA A 45 -4.05 -4.74 5.71
C ALA A 45 -5.39 -5.45 5.90
N ARG A 46 -5.47 -6.36 6.89
CA ARG A 46 -6.74 -7.04 7.24
C ARG A 46 -7.77 -6.07 7.81
N LEU A 47 -7.35 -5.18 8.72
CA LEU A 47 -8.24 -4.23 9.36
C LEU A 47 -8.80 -3.20 8.36
N LEU A 48 -7.97 -2.69 7.44
CA LEU A 48 -8.42 -1.77 6.38
C LEU A 48 -9.52 -2.39 5.52
N ASN A 49 -9.37 -3.67 5.15
CA ASN A 49 -10.40 -4.40 4.40
C ASN A 49 -11.71 -4.53 5.21
N LEU A 50 -11.62 -4.92 6.48
CA LEU A 50 -12.78 -5.09 7.37
C LEU A 50 -13.50 -3.77 7.66
N LEU A 51 -12.77 -2.65 7.70
CA LEU A 51 -13.31 -1.32 7.91
C LEU A 51 -13.87 -0.68 6.64
N GLY A 52 -13.79 -1.38 5.50
CA GLY A 52 -14.42 -0.96 4.26
C GLY A 52 -13.64 0.11 3.48
N VAL A 53 -12.33 0.23 3.71
CA VAL A 53 -11.46 1.11 2.91
C VAL A 53 -11.38 0.56 1.48
N LYS A 54 -11.82 1.35 0.50
CA LYS A 54 -11.92 0.93 -0.91
C LYS A 54 -10.78 1.44 -1.79
N GLN A 55 -9.89 2.26 -1.24
CA GLN A 55 -8.78 2.88 -1.97
C GLN A 55 -7.51 2.60 -1.19
N LEU A 56 -6.62 1.79 -1.75
CA LEU A 56 -5.42 1.31 -1.07
C LEU A 56 -4.21 1.56 -1.98
N VAL A 57 -3.16 2.15 -1.40
CA VAL A 57 -1.85 2.35 -2.02
C VAL A 57 -0.82 1.61 -1.17
N ILE A 58 0.09 0.87 -1.80
CA ILE A 58 1.22 0.24 -1.10
C ILE A 58 2.49 1.06 -1.37
N GLY A 59 3.15 1.51 -0.32
CA GLY A 59 4.47 2.15 -0.39
C GLY A 59 5.57 1.20 0.06
N VAL A 60 6.35 0.68 -0.89
CA VAL A 60 7.58 -0.08 -0.61
C VAL A 60 8.68 0.91 -0.28
N ASN A 61 8.84 1.19 1.01
CA ASN A 61 9.67 2.25 1.55
C ASN A 61 11.08 1.77 1.91
N LYS A 62 12.02 2.71 2.06
CA LYS A 62 13.44 2.45 2.34
C LYS A 62 14.17 1.74 1.20
N MET A 63 13.83 2.06 -0.05
CA MET A 63 14.57 1.56 -1.22
C MET A 63 16.05 1.98 -1.21
N ASP A 64 16.40 3.01 -0.44
CA ASP A 64 17.77 3.48 -0.21
C ASP A 64 18.57 2.64 0.80
N SER A 65 17.93 1.71 1.51
CA SER A 65 18.63 0.83 2.48
C SER A 65 19.65 -0.08 1.79
N ASP A 66 20.72 -0.47 2.50
CA ASP A 66 21.77 -1.35 1.95
C ASP A 66 21.22 -2.69 1.42
N THR A 67 20.14 -3.19 2.04
CA THR A 67 19.45 -4.41 1.61
C THR A 67 18.72 -4.23 0.28
N ALA A 68 18.06 -3.08 0.08
CA ALA A 68 17.31 -2.81 -1.14
C ALA A 68 18.20 -2.25 -2.25
N GLY A 69 19.05 -1.27 -1.95
CA GLY A 69 20.01 -0.67 -2.87
C GLY A 69 19.39 -0.18 -4.17
N TYR A 70 18.14 0.27 -4.14
CA TYR A 70 17.33 0.63 -5.31
C TYR A 70 17.20 -0.49 -6.37
N LYS A 71 17.37 -1.76 -5.99
CA LYS A 71 17.34 -2.90 -6.91
C LYS A 71 15.91 -3.31 -7.25
N GLU A 72 15.68 -3.55 -8.54
CA GLU A 72 14.40 -4.03 -9.08
C GLU A 72 14.02 -5.41 -8.51
N ASP A 73 14.99 -6.32 -8.38
CA ASP A 73 14.75 -7.67 -7.86
C ASP A 73 14.13 -7.64 -6.46
N ARG A 74 14.66 -6.79 -5.58
CA ARG A 74 14.17 -6.65 -4.20
C ARG A 74 12.76 -6.06 -4.18
N TYR A 75 12.52 -5.03 -5.00
CA TYR A 75 11.19 -4.46 -5.15
C TYR A 75 10.18 -5.51 -5.66
N THR A 76 10.56 -6.28 -6.67
CA THR A 76 9.71 -7.29 -7.31
C THR A 76 9.32 -8.39 -6.33
N GLU A 77 10.29 -8.91 -5.56
CA GLU A 77 10.04 -9.86 -4.47
C GLU A 77 8.99 -9.33 -3.47
N ILE A 78 9.18 -8.08 -3.01
CA ILE A 78 8.28 -7.46 -2.03
C ILE A 78 6.90 -7.21 -2.63
N ARG A 79 6.82 -6.70 -3.86
CA ARG A 79 5.57 -6.44 -4.58
C ARG A 79 4.73 -7.70 -4.66
N ASP A 80 5.33 -8.79 -5.13
CA ASP A 80 4.63 -10.05 -5.37
C ASP A 80 4.16 -10.68 -4.06
N GLU A 81 5.01 -10.68 -3.03
CA GLU A 81 4.61 -11.21 -1.72
C GLU A 81 3.56 -10.31 -1.04
N MET A 82 3.61 -8.99 -1.22
CA MET A 82 2.57 -8.08 -0.74
C MET A 82 1.23 -8.31 -1.42
N GLN A 83 1.19 -8.47 -2.75
CA GLN A 83 -0.04 -8.79 -3.48
C GLN A 83 -0.62 -10.13 -3.01
N ASN A 84 0.23 -11.16 -2.89
CA ASN A 84 -0.16 -12.46 -2.37
C ASN A 84 -0.69 -12.37 -0.92
N MET A 85 -0.06 -11.57 -0.07
CA MET A 85 -0.48 -11.35 1.30
C MET A 85 -1.85 -10.68 1.37
N LEU A 86 -2.09 -9.64 0.55
CA LEU A 86 -3.38 -8.95 0.48
C LEU A 86 -4.52 -9.91 0.12
N ILE A 87 -4.32 -10.74 -0.92
CA ILE A 87 -5.31 -11.74 -1.33
C ILE A 87 -5.57 -12.74 -0.18
N LYS A 88 -4.50 -13.21 0.49
CA LYS A 88 -4.61 -14.15 1.62
C LYS A 88 -5.33 -13.56 2.84
N VAL A 89 -5.32 -12.24 3.05
CA VAL A 89 -6.06 -11.58 4.14
C VAL A 89 -7.47 -11.15 3.76
N GLY A 90 -7.91 -11.44 2.52
CA GLY A 90 -9.30 -11.31 2.08
C GLY A 90 -9.57 -10.16 1.12
N TRP A 91 -8.56 -9.49 0.59
CA TRP A 91 -8.77 -8.53 -0.51
C TRP A 91 -9.12 -9.29 -1.80
N LYS A 92 -10.02 -8.73 -2.62
CA LYS A 92 -10.37 -9.31 -3.92
C LYS A 92 -9.15 -9.27 -4.84
N LYS A 93 -8.90 -10.38 -5.55
CA LYS A 93 -7.74 -10.51 -6.44
C LYS A 93 -7.75 -9.44 -7.53
N GLU A 94 -8.90 -9.22 -8.15
CA GLU A 94 -9.07 -8.24 -9.23
C GLU A 94 -8.76 -6.82 -8.74
N PHE A 95 -9.20 -6.49 -7.51
CA PHE A 95 -8.89 -5.21 -6.89
C PHE A 95 -7.38 -5.04 -6.65
N VAL A 96 -6.71 -6.07 -6.12
CA VAL A 96 -5.27 -6.02 -5.84
C VAL A 96 -4.44 -5.89 -7.11
N GLU A 97 -4.82 -6.58 -8.19
CA GLU A 97 -4.07 -6.57 -9.45
C GLU A 97 -4.32 -5.32 -10.29
N GLN A 98 -5.53 -4.75 -10.25
CA GLN A 98 -5.92 -3.65 -11.14
C GLN A 98 -5.97 -2.29 -10.46
N SER A 99 -6.23 -2.24 -9.16
CA SER A 99 -6.57 -0.98 -8.45
C SER A 99 -5.64 -0.66 -7.28
N VAL A 100 -4.67 -1.50 -6.94
CA VAL A 100 -3.73 -1.24 -5.84
C VAL A 100 -2.34 -0.93 -6.41
N PRO A 101 -1.94 0.35 -6.52
CA PRO A 101 -0.58 0.67 -6.92
C PRO A 101 0.41 0.24 -5.84
N VAL A 102 1.53 -0.33 -6.28
CA VAL A 102 2.66 -0.67 -5.44
C VAL A 102 3.84 0.20 -5.86
N LEU A 103 4.21 1.15 -5.01
CA LEU A 103 5.19 2.19 -5.34
C LEU A 103 6.53 1.93 -4.63
N PRO A 104 7.65 1.83 -5.36
CA PRO A 104 8.98 1.87 -4.74
C PRO A 104 9.31 3.31 -4.34
N ILE A 105 9.54 3.57 -3.06
CA ILE A 105 9.82 4.91 -2.53
C ILE A 105 10.99 4.91 -1.54
N SER A 106 11.61 6.08 -1.38
CA SER A 106 12.41 6.38 -0.20
C SER A 106 11.85 7.62 0.47
N GLY A 107 11.20 7.43 1.62
CA GLY A 107 10.73 8.54 2.43
C GLY A 107 11.87 9.43 2.95
N TRP A 108 13.06 8.86 3.15
CA TRP A 108 14.22 9.59 3.66
C TRP A 108 14.90 10.44 2.58
N GLN A 109 15.08 9.88 1.38
CA GLN A 109 15.74 10.55 0.26
C GLN A 109 14.76 11.37 -0.60
N GLY A 110 13.45 11.21 -0.40
CA GLY A 110 12.40 11.85 -1.19
C GLY A 110 12.12 11.18 -2.54
N ASP A 111 12.73 10.02 -2.82
CA ASP A 111 12.60 9.31 -4.09
C ASP A 111 11.17 8.83 -4.33
N ASN A 112 10.62 9.14 -5.52
CA ASN A 112 9.26 8.79 -5.96
C ASN A 112 8.12 9.33 -5.07
N LEU A 113 8.37 10.35 -4.24
CA LEU A 113 7.31 10.99 -3.47
C LEU A 113 6.55 12.03 -4.32
N LEU A 114 7.28 12.99 -4.88
CA LEU A 114 6.73 14.08 -5.71
C LEU A 114 7.27 14.04 -7.14
N VAL A 115 8.50 13.54 -7.31
CA VAL A 115 9.20 13.49 -8.59
C VAL A 115 9.78 12.08 -8.74
N LYS A 116 9.75 11.57 -9.97
CA LYS A 116 10.33 10.28 -10.32
C LYS A 116 11.84 10.26 -10.06
N SER A 117 12.30 9.22 -9.38
CA SER A 117 13.71 9.07 -9.03
C SER A 117 14.55 8.62 -10.22
N ALA A 118 15.70 9.28 -10.42
CA ALA A 118 16.71 8.83 -11.37
C ALA A 118 17.47 7.56 -10.91
N LYS A 119 17.42 7.23 -9.60
CA LYS A 119 18.12 6.06 -9.03
C LYS A 119 17.41 4.74 -9.33
N MET A 120 16.14 4.80 -9.73
CA MET A 120 15.31 3.66 -10.09
C MET A 120 14.89 3.77 -11.56
N ALA A 121 15.85 3.82 -12.49
CA ALA A 121 15.56 3.94 -13.92
C ALA A 121 14.72 2.79 -14.51
N TRP A 122 14.70 1.63 -13.82
CA TRP A 122 13.84 0.49 -14.12
C TRP A 122 12.37 0.75 -13.79
N TRP A 123 12.05 1.64 -12.85
CA TRP A 123 10.67 1.99 -12.50
C TRP A 123 10.01 2.77 -13.64
N LYS A 124 8.98 2.17 -14.26
CA LYS A 124 8.25 2.75 -15.39
C LYS A 124 6.88 3.33 -15.01
N GLY A 125 6.57 3.36 -13.71
CA GLY A 125 5.22 3.66 -13.25
C GLY A 125 4.34 2.42 -13.29
N MET A 126 3.09 2.59 -12.87
CA MET A 126 2.08 1.53 -12.87
C MET A 126 0.74 2.11 -13.32
N ASP A 127 0.08 1.41 -14.25
CA ASP A 127 -1.29 1.73 -14.62
C ASP A 127 -2.26 1.07 -13.65
N VAL A 128 -3.20 1.85 -13.11
CA VAL A 128 -4.25 1.37 -12.21
C VAL A 128 -5.62 1.84 -12.66
N VAL A 129 -6.65 1.15 -12.20
CA VAL A 129 -8.05 1.52 -12.39
C VAL A 129 -8.58 2.10 -11.08
N ASN A 130 -9.03 3.36 -11.11
CA ASN A 130 -9.61 4.02 -9.93
C ASN A 130 -11.03 3.49 -9.62
N VAL A 131 -11.65 4.02 -8.57
CA VAL A 131 -13.01 3.61 -8.14
C VAL A 131 -14.09 3.91 -9.20
N ASN A 132 -13.87 4.89 -10.08
CA ASN A 132 -14.80 5.27 -11.14
C ASN A 132 -14.63 4.41 -12.42
N GLY A 133 -13.56 3.61 -12.50
CA GLY A 133 -13.22 2.83 -13.69
C GLY A 133 -12.24 3.50 -14.65
N ASP A 134 -11.70 4.68 -14.29
CA ASP A 134 -10.72 5.39 -15.11
C ASP A 134 -9.34 4.75 -14.99
N LYS A 135 -8.62 4.65 -16.10
CA LYS A 135 -7.23 4.19 -16.14
C LYS A 135 -6.29 5.36 -15.87
N ILE A 136 -5.40 5.19 -14.90
CA ILE A 136 -4.51 6.23 -14.41
C ILE A 136 -3.10 5.68 -14.35
N HIS A 137 -2.15 6.41 -14.94
CA HIS A 137 -0.74 6.10 -14.86
C HIS A 137 -0.12 6.77 -13.65
N ILE A 138 0.58 6.01 -12.80
CA ILE A 138 1.16 6.50 -11.56
C ILE A 138 2.68 6.30 -11.59
N ASP A 139 3.43 7.41 -11.53
CA ASP A 139 4.89 7.39 -11.38
C ASP A 139 5.32 7.59 -9.93
N THR A 140 4.60 8.42 -9.18
CA THR A 140 4.96 8.88 -7.84
C THR A 140 3.82 8.74 -6.85
N LEU A 141 4.11 8.88 -5.55
CA LEU A 141 3.10 8.90 -4.51
C LEU A 141 2.12 10.08 -4.67
N LEU A 142 2.59 11.22 -5.19
CA LEU A 142 1.74 12.37 -5.48
C LEU A 142 0.66 12.02 -6.52
N ASP A 143 1.04 11.36 -7.61
CA ASP A 143 0.11 10.95 -8.67
C ASP A 143 -0.93 9.96 -8.12
N ALA A 144 -0.50 9.03 -7.26
CA ALA A 144 -1.41 8.10 -6.60
C ALA A 144 -2.42 8.82 -5.70
N LEU A 145 -2.01 9.87 -4.97
CA LEU A 145 -2.89 10.58 -4.06
C LEU A 145 -3.77 11.63 -4.75
N ASN A 146 -3.30 12.26 -5.82
CA ASN A 146 -4.03 13.31 -6.52
C ASN A 146 -4.95 12.75 -7.61
N ASP A 147 -4.48 11.76 -8.37
CA ASP A 147 -5.17 11.35 -9.60
C ASP A 147 -5.99 10.08 -9.36
N MET A 148 -5.44 9.10 -8.63
CA MET A 148 -6.15 7.84 -8.35
C MET A 148 -7.22 7.97 -7.27
N VAL A 149 -6.99 8.78 -6.23
CA VAL A 149 -7.94 8.89 -5.12
C VAL A 149 -9.15 9.70 -5.55
N VAL A 150 -10.32 9.06 -5.45
CA VAL A 150 -11.62 9.68 -5.67
C VAL A 150 -12.21 10.08 -4.33
N LEU A 151 -12.71 11.31 -4.25
CA LEU A 151 -13.45 11.79 -3.08
C LEU A 151 -14.75 10.99 -2.93
N PRO A 152 -15.00 10.36 -1.77
CA PRO A 152 -16.23 9.62 -1.56
C PRO A 152 -17.41 10.58 -1.40
N THR A 153 -18.58 10.13 -1.85
CA THR A 153 -19.83 10.85 -1.65
C THR A 153 -20.14 10.98 -0.16
N ARG A 154 -20.23 12.22 0.33
CA ARG A 154 -20.67 12.51 1.70
C ARG A 154 -22.20 12.61 1.73
N ASN A 155 -22.85 11.84 2.60
CA ASN A 155 -24.30 11.89 2.75
C ASN A 155 -24.70 13.03 3.70
N THR A 156 -24.93 14.23 3.14
CA THR A 156 -25.29 15.44 3.89
C THR A 156 -26.75 15.48 4.34
N GLU A 157 -27.61 14.62 3.77
CA GLU A 157 -29.05 14.55 4.08
C GLU A 157 -29.36 13.56 5.21
N ALA A 158 -28.42 12.67 5.54
CA ALA A 158 -28.57 11.76 6.67
C ALA A 158 -28.65 12.53 7.99
N ALA A 159 -29.44 12.00 8.94
CA ALA A 159 -29.47 12.50 10.30
C ALA A 159 -28.06 12.48 10.91
N MET A 160 -27.70 13.57 11.60
CA MET A 160 -26.43 13.70 12.31
C MET A 160 -26.25 12.54 13.30
N ARG A 161 -25.07 11.90 13.27
CA ARG A 161 -24.68 10.80 14.17
C ARG A 161 -23.43 11.17 14.96
#